data_AF-A0A1I5FIB7-F1
#
_entry.id   AF-A0A1I5FIB7-F1
#
_cell.length_a   1.000
_cell.length_b   1.000
_cell.length_c   1.000
_cell.angle_alpha   90.00
_cell.angle_beta   90.00
_cell.angle_gamma   90.00
#
_symmetry.space_group_name_H-M   'P 1'
#
loop_
_entity.id
_entity.type
_entity.pdbx_description
1 polymer ?
#
loop_
_entity_poly.entity_id
_entity_poly.type
_entity_poly.pdbx_seq_one_letter_code
_entity_poly.pdbx_strand_id
1 'polypeptide(L)'
;MSYNVDKIFEDVIYLSKVHNKASYESNTNRFKEERYDELSDLVKAEDVAAESQKFCEDVFMSFKKFGKVRGADQMNLNYFMIYYVFPTILCEEQEGKAICDTLRDTWNSYFKSNINYTDYNTLYEGFQTKIFGIPIGKN
;
A
#
# COMPACT_ATOMS: atom_id res chain seq x y z
N MET A 1 -19.88 3.68 2.46
CA MET A 1 -19.37 4.13 3.76
C MET A 1 -18.07 4.88 3.50
N SER A 2 -17.46 5.55 4.49
CA SER A 2 -16.14 6.17 4.33
C SER A 2 -15.06 5.26 4.93
N TYR A 3 -13.91 5.16 4.28
CA TYR A 3 -12.79 4.36 4.75
C TYR A 3 -12.17 4.99 6.01
N ASN A 4 -11.73 4.15 6.95
CA ASN A 4 -10.98 4.59 8.13
C ASN A 4 -9.51 4.86 7.77
N VAL A 5 -9.28 5.95 7.02
CA VAL A 5 -7.96 6.28 6.46
C VAL A 5 -6.89 6.43 7.54
N ASP A 6 -7.24 7.01 8.68
CA ASP A 6 -6.30 7.18 9.81
C ASP A 6 -5.80 5.83 10.34
N LYS A 7 -6.65 4.80 10.35
CA LYS A 7 -6.25 3.45 10.76
C LYS A 7 -5.46 2.72 9.66
N ILE A 8 -5.93 2.79 8.40
CA ILE A 8 -5.27 2.13 7.26
C ILE A 8 -3.82 2.63 7.12
N PHE A 9 -3.63 3.96 7.16
CA PHE A 9 -2.35 4.64 6.99
C PHE A 9 -1.69 5.07 8.31
N GLU A 10 -2.04 4.43 9.41
CA GLU A 10 -1.37 4.65 10.70
C GLU A 10 0.14 4.43 10.53
N ASP A 11 0.97 5.33 11.09
CA ASP A 11 2.43 5.30 10.95
C ASP A 11 2.97 5.39 9.51
N VAL A 12 2.21 5.92 8.54
CA VAL A 12 2.62 5.98 7.11
C VAL A 12 4.03 6.53 6.86
N ILE A 13 4.49 7.51 7.65
CA ILE A 13 5.83 8.11 7.51
C ILE A 13 6.95 7.14 7.91
N TYR A 14 6.68 6.28 8.91
CA TYR A 14 7.64 5.30 9.39
C TYR A 14 7.62 4.06 8.51
N LEU A 15 6.42 3.55 8.22
CA LEU A 15 6.23 2.30 7.48
C LEU A 15 6.58 2.43 5.98
N SER A 16 6.57 3.64 5.42
CA SER A 16 7.07 3.91 4.06
C SER A 16 8.59 3.77 3.91
N LYS A 17 9.34 3.64 5.02
CA LYS A 17 10.81 3.61 5.05
C LYS A 17 11.37 2.26 5.52
N VAL A 18 10.83 1.17 4.98
CA VAL A 18 11.36 -0.18 5.26
C VAL A 18 12.64 -0.44 4.49
N HIS A 19 13.62 -1.04 5.17
CA HIS A 19 14.97 -1.26 4.63
C HIS A 19 15.53 -2.67 4.88
N ASN A 20 14.80 -3.53 5.59
CA ASN A 20 15.25 -4.88 5.91
C ASN A 20 14.07 -5.86 6.00
N LYS A 21 14.38 -7.15 5.80
CA LYS A 21 13.41 -8.25 5.78
C LYS A 21 12.61 -8.39 7.08
N ALA A 22 13.28 -8.34 8.23
CA ALA A 22 12.64 -8.55 9.53
C ALA A 22 11.59 -7.46 9.84
N SER A 23 11.94 -6.19 9.60
CA SER A 23 10.97 -5.08 9.74
C SER A 23 9.85 -5.19 8.72
N TYR A 24 10.14 -5.56 7.47
CA TYR A 24 9.11 -5.72 6.44
C TYR A 24 8.09 -6.79 6.80
N GLU A 25 8.55 -7.98 7.21
CA GLU A 25 7.71 -9.10 7.62
C GLU A 25 6.85 -8.73 8.83
N SER A 26 7.47 -8.21 9.90
CA SER A 26 6.76 -7.80 11.11
C SER A 26 5.68 -6.73 10.82
N ASN A 27 6.03 -5.72 10.02
CA ASN A 27 5.10 -4.66 9.66
C ASN A 27 3.97 -5.15 8.75
N THR A 28 4.25 -6.09 7.83
CA THR A 28 3.24 -6.68 6.95
C THR A 28 2.25 -7.52 7.75
N ASN A 29 2.73 -8.34 8.69
CA ASN A 29 1.86 -9.12 9.57
C ASN A 29 0.97 -8.20 10.40
N ARG A 30 1.55 -7.12 10.96
CA ARG A 30 0.78 -6.11 11.71
C ARG A 30 -0.28 -5.42 10.84
N PHE A 31 0.06 -5.04 9.60
CA PHE A 31 -0.91 -4.46 8.67
C PHE A 31 -2.05 -5.45 8.38
N LYS A 32 -1.72 -6.70 8.09
CA LYS A 32 -2.69 -7.77 7.82
C LYS A 32 -3.64 -7.99 9.00
N GLU A 33 -3.11 -8.07 10.22
CA GLU A 33 -3.90 -8.37 11.42
C GLU A 33 -4.72 -7.17 11.94
N GLU A 34 -4.19 -5.95 11.84
CA GLU A 34 -4.81 -4.79 12.51
C GLU A 34 -5.54 -3.82 11.56
N ARG A 35 -5.31 -3.92 10.24
CA ARG A 35 -5.70 -2.85 9.30
C ARG A 35 -6.32 -3.34 7.99
N TYR A 36 -6.05 -4.58 7.58
CA TYR A 36 -6.54 -5.06 6.29
C TYR A 36 -8.07 -5.14 6.21
N ASP A 37 -8.74 -5.45 7.31
CA ASP A 37 -10.21 -5.49 7.38
C ASP A 37 -10.88 -4.15 7.05
N GLU A 38 -10.17 -3.03 7.22
CA GLU A 38 -10.63 -1.68 6.84
C GLU A 38 -10.74 -1.51 5.31
N LEU A 39 -10.20 -2.44 4.52
CA LEU A 39 -10.33 -2.51 3.06
C LEU A 39 -11.45 -3.46 2.60
N SER A 40 -12.22 -4.03 3.53
CA SER A 40 -13.24 -5.04 3.21
C SER A 40 -14.28 -4.57 2.18
N ASP A 41 -14.73 -3.32 2.27
CA ASP A 41 -15.64 -2.71 1.30
C ASP A 41 -15.04 -2.69 -0.11
N LEU A 42 -13.73 -2.47 -0.24
CA LEU A 42 -13.03 -2.42 -1.53
C LEU A 42 -12.85 -3.82 -2.12
N VAL A 43 -12.34 -4.76 -1.32
CA VAL A 43 -11.94 -6.09 -1.83
C VAL A 43 -13.12 -7.03 -2.04
N LYS A 44 -14.26 -6.77 -1.38
CA LYS A 44 -15.51 -7.52 -1.55
C LYS A 44 -16.52 -6.82 -2.46
N ALA A 45 -16.14 -5.69 -3.07
CA ALA A 45 -17.01 -4.91 -3.93
C ALA A 45 -17.40 -5.69 -5.18
N GLU A 46 -18.69 -5.62 -5.56
CA GLU A 46 -19.11 -6.00 -6.92
C GLU A 46 -18.59 -4.99 -7.95
N ASP A 47 -18.51 -3.71 -7.57
CA ASP A 47 -17.94 -2.62 -8.37
C ASP A 47 -16.68 -2.05 -7.70
N VAL A 48 -15.56 -2.76 -7.91
CA VAL A 48 -14.24 -2.37 -7.39
C VAL A 48 -13.79 -1.00 -7.89
N ALA A 49 -14.23 -0.57 -9.08
CA ALA A 49 -13.86 0.73 -9.62
C ALA A 49 -14.53 1.86 -8.82
N ALA A 50 -15.82 1.74 -8.51
CA ALA A 50 -16.52 2.70 -7.67
C ALA A 50 -15.93 2.76 -6.24
N GLU A 51 -15.60 1.62 -5.64
CA GLU A 51 -15.00 1.59 -4.29
C GLU A 51 -13.54 2.09 -4.29
N SER A 52 -12.76 1.82 -5.35
CA SER A 52 -11.43 2.40 -5.51
C SER A 52 -11.46 3.93 -5.61
N GLN A 53 -12.48 4.49 -6.28
CA GLN A 53 -12.67 5.95 -6.35
C GLN A 53 -12.95 6.54 -4.98
N LYS A 54 -13.89 5.94 -4.22
CA LYS A 54 -14.21 6.38 -2.86
C LYS A 54 -13.00 6.29 -1.93
N PHE A 55 -12.25 5.18 -1.99
CA PHE A 55 -11.02 5.02 -1.23
C PHE A 55 -10.00 6.13 -1.56
N CYS A 56 -9.75 6.39 -2.84
CA CYS A 56 -8.82 7.46 -3.24
C CYS A 56 -9.29 8.85 -2.78
N GLU A 57 -10.60 9.12 -2.86
CA GLU A 57 -11.19 10.36 -2.38
C GLU A 57 -11.02 10.53 -0.87
N ASP A 58 -11.36 9.52 -0.07
CA ASP A 58 -11.21 9.57 1.39
C ASP A 58 -9.74 9.77 1.80
N VAL A 59 -8.81 9.08 1.12
CA VAL A 59 -7.37 9.26 1.35
C VAL A 59 -6.95 10.68 0.99
N PHE A 60 -7.38 11.20 -0.17
CA PHE A 60 -7.06 12.56 -0.55
C PHE A 60 -7.62 13.58 0.45
N MET A 61 -8.86 13.40 0.91
CA MET A 61 -9.50 14.28 1.88
C MET A 61 -8.77 14.30 3.23
N SER A 62 -8.24 13.15 3.66
CA SER A 62 -7.50 13.01 4.92
C SER A 62 -6.10 13.62 4.85
N PHE A 63 -5.43 13.54 3.70
CA PHE A 63 -4.04 14.01 3.54
C PHE A 63 -3.91 15.39 2.91
N LYS A 64 -4.96 15.95 2.29
CA LYS A 64 -4.86 17.27 1.65
C LYS A 64 -4.65 18.36 2.69
N LYS A 65 -3.69 19.25 2.41
CA LYS A 65 -3.47 20.50 3.14
C LYS A 65 -3.49 21.63 2.14
N PHE A 66 -4.37 22.62 2.34
CA PHE A 66 -4.59 23.73 1.40
C PHE A 66 -4.94 23.24 -0.02
N GLY A 67 -5.85 22.26 -0.11
CA GLY A 67 -6.41 21.78 -1.38
C GLY A 67 -5.54 20.79 -2.16
N LYS A 68 -4.39 20.36 -1.64
CA LYS A 68 -3.53 19.34 -2.27
C LYS A 68 -2.82 18.47 -1.25
N VAL A 69 -2.45 17.26 -1.65
CA VAL A 69 -1.50 16.42 -0.90
C VAL A 69 -0.08 16.93 -1.20
N ARG A 70 0.76 17.08 -0.18
CA ARG A 70 2.15 17.52 -0.38
C ARG A 70 2.97 16.38 -0.97
N GLY A 71 3.97 16.69 -1.79
CA GLY A 71 4.77 15.67 -2.49
C GLY A 71 5.42 14.63 -1.56
N ALA A 72 5.89 15.05 -0.38
CA ALA A 72 6.45 14.13 0.62
C ALA A 72 5.39 13.17 1.19
N ASP A 73 4.19 13.68 1.49
CA ASP A 73 3.08 12.87 1.99
C ASP A 73 2.60 11.89 0.91
N GLN A 74 2.47 12.36 -0.33
CA GLN A 74 2.11 11.53 -1.48
C GLN A 74 3.14 10.43 -1.73
N MET A 75 4.43 10.72 -1.60
CA MET A 75 5.49 9.73 -1.73
C MET A 75 5.39 8.65 -0.65
N ASN A 76 5.11 9.04 0.60
CA ASN A 76 4.90 8.09 1.69
C ASN A 76 3.66 7.20 1.44
N LEU A 77 2.55 7.79 0.98
CA LEU A 77 1.35 7.06 0.60
C LEU A 77 1.64 6.06 -0.52
N ASN A 78 2.32 6.49 -1.59
CA ASN A 78 2.71 5.61 -2.69
C ASN A 78 3.55 4.42 -2.22
N TYR A 79 4.55 4.64 -1.37
CA TYR A 79 5.35 3.56 -0.80
C TYR A 79 4.53 2.63 0.08
N PHE A 80 3.62 3.18 0.89
CA PHE A 80 2.74 2.39 1.73
C PHE A 80 1.82 1.48 0.91
N MET A 81 1.27 2.00 -0.19
CA MET A 81 0.47 1.20 -1.14
C MET A 81 1.30 0.04 -1.72
N ILE A 82 2.52 0.33 -2.18
CA ILE A 82 3.43 -0.65 -2.79
C ILE A 82 3.88 -1.70 -1.78
N TYR A 83 4.17 -1.32 -0.53
CA TYR A 83 4.72 -2.22 0.47
C TYR A 83 3.68 -3.04 1.23
N TYR A 84 2.46 -2.55 1.42
CA TYR A 84 1.50 -3.22 2.30
C TYR A 84 0.16 -3.47 1.63
N VAL A 85 -0.47 -2.44 1.07
CA VAL A 85 -1.83 -2.57 0.53
C VAL A 85 -1.88 -3.58 -0.63
N PHE A 86 -1.12 -3.35 -1.70
CA PHE A 86 -1.16 -4.25 -2.85
C PHE A 86 -0.65 -5.67 -2.53
N PRO A 87 0.50 -5.85 -1.85
CA PRO A 87 0.99 -7.19 -1.52
C PRO A 87 0.01 -7.99 -0.66
N THR A 88 -0.68 -7.34 0.30
CA THR A 88 -1.68 -8.03 1.12
C THR A 88 -2.92 -8.39 0.29
N ILE A 89 -3.46 -7.50 -0.55
CA ILE A 89 -4.58 -7.85 -1.44
C ILE A 89 -4.22 -9.03 -2.36
N LEU A 90 -3.01 -9.05 -2.93
CA LEU A 90 -2.53 -10.14 -3.77
C LEU A 90 -2.42 -11.47 -3.03
N CYS A 91 -2.19 -11.42 -1.72
CA CYS A 91 -2.05 -12.61 -0.87
C CYS A 91 -3.41 -13.15 -0.40
N GLU A 92 -4.32 -12.27 0.01
CA GLU A 92 -5.57 -12.67 0.65
C GLU A 92 -6.71 -12.93 -0.32
N GLU A 93 -6.73 -12.26 -1.48
CA GLU A 93 -7.89 -12.30 -2.38
C GLU A 93 -7.63 -13.18 -3.60
N GLN A 94 -8.57 -14.08 -3.89
CA GLN A 94 -8.53 -14.94 -5.08
C GLN A 94 -8.48 -14.11 -6.38
N GLU A 95 -9.20 -12.98 -6.42
CA GLU A 95 -9.21 -12.04 -7.54
C GLU A 95 -8.26 -10.86 -7.33
N GLY A 96 -7.29 -10.98 -6.42
CA GLY A 96 -6.43 -9.89 -5.98
C GLY A 96 -5.74 -9.14 -7.11
N LYS A 97 -5.35 -9.82 -8.20
CA LYS A 97 -4.76 -9.15 -9.37
C LYS A 97 -5.71 -8.15 -10.03
N ALA A 98 -6.98 -8.53 -10.26
CA ALA A 98 -7.96 -7.66 -10.91
C ALA A 98 -8.30 -6.45 -10.02
N ILE A 99 -8.38 -6.68 -8.70
CA ILE A 99 -8.56 -5.63 -7.69
C ILE A 99 -7.37 -4.66 -7.72
N CYS A 100 -6.14 -5.18 -7.64
CA CYS A 100 -4.92 -4.37 -7.67
C CYS A 100 -4.74 -3.59 -8.98
N ASP A 101 -5.09 -4.15 -10.14
CA ASP A 101 -5.06 -3.43 -11.42
C ASP A 101 -6.00 -2.23 -11.39
N THR A 102 -7.26 -2.44 -10.97
CA THR A 102 -8.27 -1.38 -10.88
C THR A 102 -7.87 -0.30 -9.88
N LEU A 103 -7.42 -0.70 -8.69
CA LEU A 103 -6.99 0.22 -7.64
C LEU A 103 -5.73 0.99 -8.05
N ARG A 104 -4.73 0.35 -8.66
CA ARG A 104 -3.53 1.01 -9.18
C ARG A 104 -3.88 2.09 -10.19
N ASP A 105 -4.72 1.77 -11.16
CA ASP A 105 -5.07 2.70 -12.25
C ASP A 105 -5.89 3.88 -11.70
N THR A 106 -6.80 3.61 -10.78
CA THR A 106 -7.57 4.65 -10.07
C THR A 106 -6.64 5.55 -9.25
N TRP A 107 -5.73 4.96 -8.47
CA TRP A 107 -4.77 5.70 -7.65
C TRP A 107 -3.85 6.58 -8.50
N ASN A 108 -3.28 6.03 -9.57
CA ASN A 108 -2.41 6.74 -10.50
C ASN A 108 -3.13 7.92 -11.16
N SER A 109 -4.38 7.72 -11.58
CA SER A 109 -5.22 8.79 -12.11
C SER A 109 -5.50 9.88 -11.07
N TYR A 110 -5.94 9.48 -9.87
CA TYR A 110 -6.41 10.39 -8.83
C TYR A 110 -5.27 11.23 -8.24
N PHE A 111 -4.14 10.60 -7.91
CA PHE A 111 -2.98 11.27 -7.31
C PHE A 111 -1.97 11.76 -8.36
N LYS A 112 -2.19 11.52 -9.66
CA LYS A 112 -1.23 11.81 -10.74
C LYS A 112 0.13 11.18 -10.47
N SER A 113 0.10 9.92 -10.04
CA SER A 113 1.27 9.08 -9.79
C SER A 113 1.48 8.05 -10.90
N ASN A 114 2.58 7.33 -10.85
CA ASN A 114 2.89 6.25 -11.78
C ASN A 114 3.49 5.07 -10.99
N ILE A 115 2.74 4.60 -9.98
CA ILE A 115 3.13 3.44 -9.20
C ILE A 115 2.70 2.16 -9.91
N ASN A 116 3.48 1.10 -9.69
CA ASN A 116 3.10 -0.26 -10.00
C ASN A 116 3.21 -1.10 -8.73
N TYR A 117 2.71 -2.33 -8.76
CA TYR A 117 2.68 -3.20 -7.60
C TYR A 117 3.35 -4.54 -7.88
N THR A 118 3.69 -5.26 -6.81
CA THR A 118 4.23 -6.62 -6.86
C THR A 118 3.82 -7.36 -5.60
N ASP A 119 4.06 -8.67 -5.54
CA ASP A 119 3.68 -9.51 -4.41
C ASP A 119 4.67 -9.39 -3.23
N TYR A 120 4.25 -9.93 -2.09
CA TYR A 120 5.03 -9.90 -0.85
C TYR A 120 6.41 -10.57 -1.01
N ASN A 121 6.49 -11.72 -1.67
CA ASN A 121 7.73 -12.49 -1.78
C ASN A 121 8.75 -11.72 -2.61
N THR A 122 8.33 -11.13 -3.72
CA THR A 122 9.19 -10.29 -4.57
C THR A 122 9.78 -9.11 -3.79
N LEU A 123 8.96 -8.42 -2.97
CA LEU A 123 9.45 -7.35 -2.10
C LEU A 123 10.38 -7.86 -1.00
N TYR A 124 10.00 -8.95 -0.34
CA TYR A 124 10.78 -9.57 0.73
C TYR A 124 12.17 -10.00 0.24
N GLU A 125 12.25 -10.60 -0.93
CA GLU A 125 13.51 -10.98 -1.58
C GLU A 125 14.35 -9.77 -2.02
N GLY A 126 13.69 -8.70 -2.47
CA GLY A 126 14.32 -7.43 -2.87
C GLY A 126 15.01 -6.69 -1.72
N PHE A 127 14.62 -6.94 -0.46
CA PHE A 127 15.34 -6.39 0.68
C PHE A 127 16.69 -7.09 0.88
N GLN A 128 17.76 -6.31 0.75
CA GLN A 128 19.13 -6.76 0.96
C GLN A 128 19.34 -7.36 2.37
N THR A 129 19.77 -8.62 2.43
CA THR A 129 20.35 -9.19 3.64
C THR A 129 21.78 -8.67 3.77
N LYS A 130 22.03 -7.74 4.69
CA LYS A 130 23.40 -7.28 4.98
C LYS A 130 24.02 -8.17 6.06
N ILE A 131 25.18 -8.77 5.77
CA ILE A 131 26.10 -9.28 6.80
C ILE A 131 27.33 -8.38 6.75
N PHE A 132 27.69 -7.74 7.87
CA PHE A 132 28.79 -6.75 7.97
C PHE A 132 28.75 -5.61 6.93
N GLY A 133 27.56 -5.13 6.57
CA GLY A 133 27.39 -4.02 5.62
C GLY A 133 27.48 -4.41 4.15
N ILE A 134 27.73 -5.70 3.84
CA ILE A 134 27.80 -6.21 2.47
C ILE A 134 26.43 -6.80 2.07
N PRO A 135 25.81 -6.30 1.00
CA PRO A 135 24.72 -6.95 0.25
C PRO A 135 24.94 -8.45 0.02
N ILE A 136 24.08 -9.33 0.54
CA ILE A 136 24.01 -10.73 0.13
C ILE A 136 22.75 -10.91 -0.71
N GLY A 137 22.94 -10.91 -2.03
CA GLY A 137 21.93 -11.15 -3.07
C GLY A 137 22.62 -11.19 -4.44
N LYS A 138 22.34 -12.23 -5.24
CA LYS A 138 23.09 -12.58 -6.46
C LYS A 138 22.92 -11.51 -7.56
N ASN A 139 24.03 -11.20 -8.23
CA ASN A 139 24.02 -10.65 -9.59
C ASN A 139 23.36 -11.64 -10.56
#